data_AF-A0A2N3WPV8-F1
#
_entry.id   AF-A0A2N3WPV8-F1
#
_cell.length_a   1.000
_cell.length_b   1.000
_cell.length_c   1.000
_cell.angle_alpha   90.00
_cell.angle_beta   90.00
_cell.angle_gamma   90.00
#
_symmetry.space_group_name_H-M   'P 1'
#
loop_
_entity.id
_entity.type
_entity.pdbx_description
1 polymer ?
#
loop_
_entity_poly.entity_id
_entity_poly.type
_entity_poly.pdbx_seq_one_letter_code
_entity_poly.pdbx_strand_id
1 'polypeptide(L)'
;MANPGQSRGNRAELAEKRAEAYRLKLRGLSDRAVGAQLGVSHTSVQNWIKQEADERVLPLADEYRKVQLERLGEMRQAALLVLERFHYTVSQGRVMNDLDGLPIEDDAPQLAAIDRLLRIEERIARLLGLDAPTRAEVEARVDSRPAELLAKVEAARAAVAAQETALRDGDE
;
A
#
# COMPACT_ATOMS: atom_id res chain seq x y z
N MET A 1 26.89 -18.42 -25.21
CA MET A 1 25.93 -17.76 -26.12
C MET A 1 24.59 -18.46 -25.96
N ALA A 2 23.57 -17.78 -25.42
CA ALA A 2 22.24 -18.37 -25.22
C ALA A 2 21.43 -18.30 -26.53
N ASN A 3 20.82 -19.42 -26.92
CA ASN A 3 20.11 -19.58 -28.19
C ASN A 3 18.77 -18.82 -28.19
N PRO A 4 18.52 -17.87 -29.11
CA PRO A 4 17.35 -16.98 -29.08
C PRO A 4 15.99 -17.68 -29.30
N GLY A 5 15.97 -18.95 -29.74
CA GLY A 5 14.74 -19.73 -29.98
C GLY A 5 14.21 -20.51 -28.77
N GLN A 6 15.08 -21.07 -27.93
CA GLN A 6 14.68 -21.92 -26.78
C GLN A 6 13.96 -21.13 -25.67
N SER A 7 14.26 -19.83 -25.55
CA SER A 7 13.68 -18.95 -24.53
C SER A 7 12.16 -18.79 -24.65
N ARG A 8 11.61 -18.72 -25.88
CA ARG A 8 10.17 -18.54 -26.09
C ARG A 8 9.36 -19.79 -25.76
N GLY A 9 9.86 -20.99 -26.15
CA GLY A 9 9.21 -22.26 -25.82
C GLY A 9 9.14 -22.51 -24.32
N ASN A 10 10.26 -22.34 -23.62
CA ASN A 10 10.32 -22.48 -22.16
C ASN A 10 9.39 -21.50 -21.43
N ARG A 11 9.15 -20.31 -22.00
CA ARG A 11 8.28 -19.29 -21.40
C ARG A 11 6.79 -19.63 -21.56
N ALA A 12 6.40 -20.19 -22.70
CA ALA A 12 5.02 -20.65 -22.93
C ALA A 12 4.69 -21.85 -22.04
N GLU A 13 5.58 -22.86 -21.98
CA GLU A 13 5.40 -24.01 -21.09
C GLU A 13 5.34 -23.61 -19.62
N LEU A 14 6.14 -22.63 -19.20
CA LEU A 14 6.09 -22.11 -17.84
C LEU A 14 4.76 -21.40 -17.56
N ALA A 15 4.24 -20.62 -18.49
CA ALA A 15 2.94 -19.95 -18.36
C ALA A 15 1.79 -20.98 -18.26
N GLU A 16 1.84 -22.07 -19.03
CA GLU A 16 0.86 -23.16 -18.95
C GLU A 16 0.89 -23.85 -17.58
N LYS A 17 2.10 -24.17 -17.07
CA LYS A 17 2.27 -24.76 -15.73
C LYS A 17 1.76 -23.83 -14.62
N ARG A 18 1.96 -22.52 -14.75
CA ARG A 18 1.42 -21.51 -13.82
C ARG A 18 -0.11 -21.50 -13.82
N ALA A 19 -0.72 -21.46 -15.00
CA ALA A 19 -2.17 -21.51 -15.15
C ALA A 19 -2.76 -22.81 -14.60
N GLU A 20 -2.08 -23.95 -14.81
CA GLU A 20 -2.50 -25.24 -14.24
C GLU A 20 -2.40 -25.27 -12.71
N ALA A 21 -1.30 -24.78 -12.13
CA ALA A 21 -1.15 -24.65 -10.69
C ALA A 21 -2.29 -23.82 -10.07
N TYR A 22 -2.64 -22.70 -10.71
CA TYR A 22 -3.77 -21.86 -10.29
C TYR A 22 -5.12 -22.58 -10.39
N ARG A 23 -5.38 -23.33 -11.46
CA ARG A 23 -6.61 -24.14 -11.59
C ARG A 23 -6.71 -25.22 -10.52
N LEU A 24 -5.63 -25.93 -10.22
CA LEU A 24 -5.60 -26.92 -9.14
C LEU A 24 -5.87 -26.26 -7.79
N LYS A 25 -5.37 -25.03 -7.58
CA LYS A 25 -5.65 -24.27 -6.37
C LYS A 25 -7.14 -23.91 -6.23
N LEU A 26 -7.80 -23.50 -7.31
CA LEU A 26 -9.25 -23.22 -7.32
C LEU A 26 -10.09 -24.46 -6.98
N ARG A 27 -9.57 -25.66 -7.23
CA ARG A 27 -10.21 -26.94 -6.84
C ARG A 27 -9.96 -27.33 -5.38
N GLY A 28 -9.28 -26.47 -4.60
CA GLY A 28 -9.05 -26.66 -3.17
C GLY A 28 -7.78 -27.43 -2.81
N LEU A 29 -6.88 -27.72 -3.76
CA LEU A 29 -5.63 -28.42 -3.44
C LEU A 29 -4.68 -27.55 -2.61
N SER A 30 -3.90 -28.18 -1.73
CA SER A 30 -2.82 -27.51 -0.99
C SER A 30 -1.60 -27.29 -1.88
N ASP A 31 -0.76 -26.29 -1.59
CA ASP A 31 0.40 -25.95 -2.42
C ASP A 31 1.41 -27.11 -2.51
N ARG A 32 1.47 -27.94 -1.46
CA ARG A 32 2.27 -29.16 -1.44
C ARG A 32 1.71 -30.24 -2.37
N ALA A 33 0.39 -30.44 -2.40
CA ALA A 33 -0.25 -31.40 -3.29
C ALA A 33 -0.11 -30.97 -4.76
N VAL A 34 -0.29 -29.68 -5.04
CA VAL A 34 -0.06 -29.10 -6.37
C VAL A 34 1.40 -29.26 -6.79
N GLY A 35 2.35 -28.97 -5.89
CA GLY A 35 3.78 -29.13 -6.16
C GLY A 35 4.16 -30.57 -6.47
N ALA A 36 3.63 -31.53 -5.70
CA ALA A 36 3.81 -32.95 -5.96
C ALA A 36 3.25 -33.39 -7.32
N GLN A 37 2.09 -32.86 -7.71
CA GLN A 37 1.44 -33.18 -8.99
C GLN A 37 2.19 -32.57 -10.19
N LEU A 38 2.76 -31.38 -10.04
CA LEU A 38 3.45 -30.66 -11.12
C LEU A 38 4.98 -30.86 -11.11
N GLY A 39 5.51 -31.63 -10.16
CA GLY A 39 6.95 -31.89 -10.04
C GLY A 39 7.78 -30.68 -9.61
N VAL A 40 7.19 -29.77 -8.82
CA VAL A 40 7.85 -28.53 -8.35
C VAL A 40 7.69 -28.32 -6.84
N SER A 41 8.51 -27.45 -6.26
CA SER A 41 8.39 -27.13 -4.83
C SER A 41 7.11 -26.35 -4.53
N HIS A 42 6.60 -26.48 -3.30
CA HIS A 42 5.46 -25.70 -2.83
C HIS A 42 5.73 -24.18 -2.87
N THR A 43 6.99 -23.74 -2.73
CA THR A 43 7.39 -22.34 -2.85
C THR A 43 7.29 -21.84 -4.29
N SER A 44 7.67 -22.66 -5.28
CA SER A 44 7.45 -22.36 -6.70
C SER A 44 5.97 -22.24 -7.02
N VAL A 45 5.14 -23.15 -6.49
CA VAL A 45 3.67 -23.08 -6.62
C VAL A 45 3.11 -21.79 -6.04
N GLN A 46 3.52 -21.41 -4.82
CA GLN A 46 3.07 -20.17 -4.19
C GLN A 46 3.40 -18.94 -5.04
N ASN A 47 4.63 -18.87 -5.57
CA ASN A 47 5.07 -17.79 -6.45
C ASN A 47 4.29 -17.78 -7.77
N TRP A 48 4.04 -18.95 -8.37
CA TRP A 48 3.27 -19.08 -9.61
C TRP A 48 1.82 -18.67 -9.45
N ILE A 49 1.17 -19.08 -8.35
CA ILE A 49 -0.19 -18.67 -8.02
C ILE A 49 -0.26 -17.17 -7.80
N LYS A 50 0.71 -16.60 -7.06
CA LYS A 50 0.79 -15.16 -6.84
C LYS A 50 0.93 -14.40 -8.17
N GLN A 51 1.87 -14.80 -9.03
CA GLN A 51 2.05 -14.17 -10.34
C GLN A 51 0.81 -14.31 -11.23
N GLU A 52 0.16 -15.46 -11.26
CA GLU A 52 -1.05 -15.68 -12.05
C GLU A 52 -2.24 -14.87 -11.52
N ALA A 53 -2.37 -14.75 -10.20
CA ALA A 53 -3.38 -13.90 -9.57
C ALA A 53 -3.11 -12.41 -9.88
N ASP A 54 -1.86 -11.98 -9.72
CA ASP A 54 -1.42 -10.61 -10.00
C ASP A 54 -1.63 -10.27 -11.49
N GLU A 55 -1.23 -11.15 -12.42
CA GLU A 55 -1.43 -10.95 -13.86
C GLU A 55 -2.91 -10.92 -14.27
N ARG A 56 -3.82 -11.55 -13.51
CA ARG A 56 -5.27 -11.49 -13.76
C ARG A 56 -5.93 -10.26 -13.13
N VAL A 57 -5.52 -9.90 -11.91
CA VAL A 57 -6.17 -8.85 -11.12
C VAL A 57 -5.59 -7.48 -11.40
N LEU A 58 -4.26 -7.35 -11.57
CA LEU A 58 -3.60 -6.06 -11.78
C LEU A 58 -4.09 -5.35 -13.05
N PRO A 59 -4.24 -5.99 -14.23
CA PRO A 59 -4.76 -5.30 -15.40
C PRO A 59 -6.18 -4.76 -15.19
N LEU A 60 -7.06 -5.54 -14.55
CA LEU A 60 -8.42 -5.11 -14.24
C LEU A 60 -8.43 -3.97 -13.20
N ALA A 61 -7.54 -4.03 -12.21
CA ALA A 61 -7.36 -2.96 -11.23
C ALA A 61 -6.81 -1.67 -11.88
N ASP A 62 -5.90 -1.81 -12.85
CA ASP A 62 -5.34 -0.70 -13.61
C ASP A 62 -6.37 -0.07 -14.54
N GLU A 63 -7.18 -0.88 -15.23
CA GLU A 63 -8.32 -0.42 -16.02
C GLU A 63 -9.33 0.33 -15.15
N TYR A 64 -9.68 -0.24 -14.00
CA TYR A 64 -10.55 0.44 -13.05
C TYR A 64 -9.95 1.76 -12.58
N ARG A 65 -8.64 1.80 -12.25
CA ARG A 65 -7.95 3.04 -11.86
C ARG A 65 -8.03 4.08 -12.98
N LYS A 66 -7.86 3.70 -14.24
CA LYS A 66 -8.01 4.61 -15.40
C LYS A 66 -9.40 5.21 -15.49
N VAL A 67 -10.44 4.38 -15.42
CA VAL A 67 -11.85 4.85 -15.44
C VAL A 67 -12.12 5.81 -14.28
N GLN A 68 -11.60 5.52 -13.08
CA GLN A 68 -11.74 6.43 -11.94
C GLN A 68 -11.02 7.76 -12.15
N LEU A 69 -9.81 7.73 -12.72
CA LEU A 69 -9.04 8.94 -13.02
C LEU A 69 -9.71 9.80 -14.10
N GLU A 70 -10.29 9.19 -15.13
CA GLU A 70 -11.07 9.90 -16.15
C GLU A 70 -12.26 10.63 -15.52
N ARG A 71 -13.06 9.92 -14.71
CA ARG A 71 -14.20 10.50 -14.00
C ARG A 71 -13.80 11.64 -13.07
N LEU A 72 -12.68 11.50 -12.35
CA LEU A 72 -12.13 12.55 -11.49
C LEU A 72 -11.64 13.74 -12.31
N GLY A 73 -11.07 13.51 -13.47
CA GLY A 73 -10.65 14.54 -14.43
C GLY A 73 -11.84 15.37 -14.95
N GLU A 74 -12.95 14.72 -15.30
CA GLU A 74 -14.20 15.39 -15.71
C GLU A 74 -14.74 16.29 -14.57
N MET A 75 -14.81 15.76 -13.34
CA MET A 75 -15.24 16.54 -12.18
C MET A 75 -14.31 17.71 -11.89
N ARG A 76 -13.00 17.52 -12.08
CA ARG A 76 -11.99 18.59 -11.93
C ARG A 76 -12.23 19.69 -12.96
N GLN A 77 -12.42 19.33 -14.23
CA GLN A 77 -12.72 20.30 -15.28
C GLN A 77 -13.98 21.09 -14.97
N ALA A 78 -15.05 20.43 -14.52
CA ALA A 78 -16.28 21.11 -14.13
C ALA A 78 -16.06 22.12 -12.98
N ALA A 79 -15.26 21.76 -11.97
CA ALA A 79 -14.94 22.67 -10.86
C ALA A 79 -14.03 23.83 -11.30
N LEU A 80 -13.07 23.59 -12.21
CA LEU A 80 -12.25 24.66 -12.80
C LEU A 80 -13.11 25.66 -13.59
N LEU A 81 -14.09 25.18 -14.34
CA LEU A 81 -15.04 26.05 -15.05
C LEU A 81 -15.89 26.90 -14.11
N VAL A 82 -16.13 26.45 -12.86
CA VAL A 82 -16.74 27.31 -11.84
C VAL A 82 -15.77 28.43 -11.50
N LEU A 83 -14.50 28.14 -11.19
CA LEU A 83 -13.51 29.18 -10.85
C LEU A 83 -13.33 30.25 -11.92
N GLU A 84 -13.43 29.89 -13.20
CA GLU A 84 -13.29 30.83 -14.33
C GLU A 84 -14.51 31.73 -14.54
N ARG A 85 -15.66 31.42 -13.92
CA ARG A 85 -16.90 32.19 -14.08
C ARG A 85 -17.01 33.30 -13.03
N PHE A 86 -17.67 34.39 -13.43
CA PHE A 86 -18.16 35.41 -12.52
C PHE A 86 -19.45 34.93 -11.87
N HIS A 87 -19.55 35.13 -10.55
CA HIS A 87 -20.74 34.80 -9.79
C HIS A 87 -21.23 36.03 -9.06
N TYR A 88 -22.53 36.17 -8.99
CA TYR A 88 -23.19 37.23 -8.24
C TYR A 88 -23.90 36.63 -7.04
N THR A 89 -24.03 37.43 -5.99
CA THR A 89 -24.77 37.05 -4.81
C THR A 89 -26.25 36.94 -5.17
N VAL A 90 -26.86 35.79 -4.88
CA VAL A 90 -28.28 35.54 -5.13
C VAL A 90 -29.00 35.28 -3.81
N SER A 91 -30.11 35.98 -3.58
CA SER A 91 -31.02 35.73 -2.45
C SER A 91 -32.43 35.50 -2.97
N GLN A 92 -33.06 34.40 -2.54
CA GLN A 92 -34.42 34.03 -2.98
C GLN A 92 -34.60 34.03 -4.52
N GLY A 93 -33.56 33.62 -5.26
CA GLY A 93 -33.57 33.56 -6.73
C GLY A 93 -33.40 34.91 -7.44
N ARG A 94 -33.07 36.00 -6.71
CA ARG A 94 -32.80 37.32 -7.28
C ARG A 94 -31.35 37.73 -7.03
N VAL A 95 -30.72 38.33 -8.04
CA VAL A 95 -29.38 38.93 -7.91
C VAL A 95 -29.46 40.12 -6.95
N MET A 96 -28.54 40.15 -5.99
CA MET A 96 -28.42 41.24 -5.04
C MET A 96 -27.56 42.34 -5.64
N ASN A 97 -28.02 43.58 -5.50
CA ASN A 97 -27.30 44.76 -5.93
C ASN A 97 -26.85 45.57 -4.70
N ASP A 98 -25.77 46.34 -4.85
CA ASP A 98 -25.27 47.28 -3.87
C ASP A 98 -26.13 48.56 -3.80
N LEU A 99 -25.65 49.55 -3.05
CA LEU A 99 -26.33 50.85 -2.87
C LEU A 99 -26.38 51.68 -4.16
N ASP A 100 -25.48 51.43 -5.11
CA ASP A 100 -25.38 52.11 -6.40
C ASP A 100 -26.14 51.37 -7.51
N GLY A 101 -26.76 50.23 -7.18
CA GLY A 101 -27.55 49.41 -8.10
C GLY A 101 -26.73 48.43 -8.92
N LEU A 102 -25.45 48.25 -8.63
CA LEU A 102 -24.56 47.29 -9.28
C LEU A 102 -24.65 45.89 -8.63
N PRO A 103 -24.61 44.79 -9.40
CA PRO A 103 -24.60 43.45 -8.84
C PRO A 103 -23.43 43.21 -7.88
N ILE A 104 -23.70 42.59 -6.73
CA ILE A 104 -22.69 42.20 -5.75
C ILE A 104 -22.04 40.89 -6.19
N GLU A 105 -20.72 40.88 -6.31
CA GLU A 105 -19.94 39.66 -6.60
C GLU A 105 -19.98 38.66 -5.44
N ASP A 106 -19.96 37.37 -5.76
CA ASP A 106 -19.98 36.28 -4.79
C ASP A 106 -18.80 35.33 -4.99
N ASP A 107 -17.91 35.29 -4.01
CA ASP A 107 -16.76 34.38 -4.01
C ASP A 107 -17.12 33.00 -3.45
N ALA A 108 -18.28 32.81 -2.83
CA ALA A 108 -18.65 31.55 -2.19
C ALA A 108 -18.70 30.36 -3.17
N PRO A 109 -19.22 30.50 -4.41
CA PRO A 109 -19.13 29.43 -5.42
C PRO A 109 -17.69 29.08 -5.79
N GLN A 110 -16.78 30.07 -5.83
CA GLN A 110 -15.37 29.84 -6.12
C GLN A 110 -14.69 29.10 -4.98
N LEU A 111 -14.89 29.53 -3.73
CA LEU A 111 -14.36 28.85 -2.54
C LEU A 111 -14.88 27.40 -2.45
N ALA A 112 -16.17 27.19 -2.70
CA ALA A 112 -16.75 25.86 -2.75
C ALA A 112 -16.11 24.98 -3.84
N ALA A 113 -15.79 25.55 -5.02
CA ALA A 113 -15.09 24.84 -6.08
C ALA A 113 -13.65 24.48 -5.69
N ILE A 114 -12.91 25.37 -5.02
CA ILE A 114 -11.57 25.07 -4.47
C ILE A 114 -11.63 23.88 -3.52
N ASP A 115 -12.60 23.85 -2.61
CA ASP A 115 -12.79 22.73 -1.68
C ASP A 115 -13.07 21.40 -2.42
N ARG A 116 -13.84 21.44 -3.51
CA ARG A 116 -14.07 20.24 -4.34
C ARG A 116 -12.80 19.81 -5.05
N LEU A 117 -12.03 20.74 -5.59
CA LEU A 117 -10.74 20.47 -6.24
C LEU A 117 -9.76 19.80 -5.27
N LEU A 118 -9.62 20.33 -4.05
CA LEU A 118 -8.75 19.73 -3.03
C LEU A 118 -9.11 18.27 -2.74
N ARG A 119 -10.41 17.95 -2.60
CA ARG A 119 -10.87 16.57 -2.39
C ARG A 119 -10.63 15.66 -3.59
N ILE A 120 -10.78 16.19 -4.80
CA ILE A 120 -10.50 15.45 -6.04
C ILE A 120 -9.01 15.13 -6.13
N GLU A 121 -8.14 16.12 -5.91
CA GLU A 121 -6.69 15.94 -5.97
C GLU A 121 -6.19 14.97 -4.88
N GLU A 122 -6.72 15.03 -3.66
CA GLU A 122 -6.41 14.05 -2.60
C GLU A 122 -6.86 12.62 -3.01
N ARG A 123 -7.98 12.48 -3.73
CA ARG A 123 -8.39 11.19 -4.26
C ARG A 123 -7.47 10.68 -5.38
N ILE A 124 -7.01 11.57 -6.26
CA ILE A 124 -6.05 11.25 -7.32
C ILE A 124 -4.71 10.82 -6.72
N ALA A 125 -4.20 11.56 -5.73
CA ALA A 125 -2.97 11.24 -5.02
C ALA A 125 -3.02 9.86 -4.36
N ARG A 126 -4.14 9.51 -3.71
CA ARG A 126 -4.38 8.16 -3.16
C ARG A 126 -4.44 7.07 -4.22
N LEU A 127 -5.09 7.31 -5.37
CA LEU A 127 -5.17 6.32 -6.45
C LEU A 127 -3.80 6.05 -7.10
N LEU A 128 -2.97 7.08 -7.18
CA LEU A 128 -1.62 7.01 -7.74
C LEU A 128 -0.55 6.61 -6.71
N GLY A 129 -0.88 6.63 -5.42
CA GLY A 129 0.05 6.32 -4.33
C GLY A 129 1.08 7.43 -4.06
N LEU A 130 0.80 8.68 -4.44
CA LEU A 130 1.71 9.81 -4.24
C LEU A 130 1.96 10.11 -2.75
N ASP A 131 0.99 9.79 -1.89
CA ASP A 131 1.08 9.97 -0.43
C ASP A 131 1.56 8.72 0.31
N ALA A 132 2.06 7.70 -0.40
CA ALA A 132 2.53 6.48 0.24
C ALA A 132 3.80 6.75 1.06
N PRO A 133 3.89 6.28 2.32
CA PRO A 133 5.07 6.50 3.14
C PRO A 133 6.29 5.81 2.53
N THR A 134 7.33 6.58 2.22
CA THR A 134 8.64 6.06 1.86
C THR A 134 9.26 5.36 3.06
N ARG A 135 9.58 4.06 2.93
CA ARG A 135 10.31 3.32 3.97
C ARG A 135 11.69 3.94 4.15
N ALA A 136 11.96 4.47 5.34
CA ALA A 136 13.32 4.78 5.75
C ALA A 136 13.99 3.49 6.22
N GLU A 137 15.12 3.13 5.60
CA GLU A 137 15.97 2.07 6.13
C GLU A 137 16.69 2.60 7.37
N VAL A 138 16.19 2.22 8.54
CA VAL A 138 16.87 2.51 9.81
C VAL A 138 17.82 1.36 10.09
N GLU A 139 19.11 1.56 9.82
CA GLU A 139 20.15 0.70 10.36
C GLU A 139 20.19 0.89 11.87
N ALA A 140 19.49 0.02 12.60
CA ALA A 140 19.66 -0.10 14.04
C ALA A 140 21.06 -0.66 14.30
N ARG A 141 22.04 0.21 14.52
CA ARG A 141 23.31 -0.17 15.14
C ARG A 141 22.97 -0.63 16.56
N VAL A 142 22.83 -1.94 16.73
CA VAL A 142 22.82 -2.55 18.05
C VAL A 142 24.27 -2.46 18.55
N ASP A 143 24.59 -1.39 19.28
CA ASP A 143 25.82 -1.35 20.04
C ASP A 143 25.81 -2.56 20.98
N SER A 144 26.71 -3.50 20.73
CA SER A 144 26.90 -4.69 21.55
C SER A 144 27.03 -4.25 23.01
N ARG A 145 26.17 -4.82 23.86
CA ARG A 145 26.04 -4.51 25.29
C ARG A 145 27.40 -4.15 25.92
N PRO A 146 27.57 -2.98 26.54
CA PRO A 146 28.82 -2.65 27.22
C PRO A 146 29.13 -3.73 28.26
N ALA A 147 30.37 -4.22 28.28
CA ALA A 147 30.85 -5.31 29.12
C ALA A 147 30.47 -5.16 30.62
N GLU A 148 30.27 -3.91 31.05
CA GLU A 148 29.81 -3.54 32.38
C GLU A 148 28.43 -4.12 32.76
N LEU A 149 27.50 -4.24 31.81
CA LEU A 149 26.17 -4.83 32.06
C LEU A 149 26.26 -6.35 32.27
N LEU A 150 27.10 -7.03 31.50
CA LEU A 150 27.34 -8.48 31.68
C LEU A 150 28.01 -8.74 33.03
N ALA A 151 29.01 -7.93 33.39
CA ALA A 151 29.67 -8.03 34.70
C ALA A 151 28.69 -7.82 35.87
N LYS A 152 27.75 -6.86 35.77
CA LYS A 152 26.72 -6.64 36.80
C LYS A 152 25.75 -7.81 36.92
N VAL A 153 25.38 -8.46 35.81
CA VAL A 153 24.50 -9.65 35.82
C VAL A 153 25.21 -10.85 36.44
N GLU A 154 26.48 -11.07 36.14
CA GLU A 154 27.25 -12.16 36.74
C GLU A 154 27.50 -11.94 38.23
N ALA A 155 27.84 -10.72 38.64
CA ALA A 155 27.99 -10.37 40.05
C ALA A 155 26.68 -10.57 40.84
N ALA A 156 25.53 -10.19 40.27
CA ALA A 156 24.23 -10.41 40.89
C ALA A 156 23.93 -11.92 41.04
N ARG A 157 24.23 -12.73 40.03
CA ARG A 157 24.05 -14.20 40.09
C ARG A 157 24.96 -14.85 41.12
N ALA A 158 26.21 -14.41 41.22
CA ALA A 158 27.17 -14.91 42.21
C ALA A 158 26.73 -14.57 43.64
N ALA A 159 26.19 -13.37 43.87
CA ALA A 159 25.68 -12.97 45.17
C ALA A 159 24.45 -13.79 45.59
N VAL A 160 23.53 -14.07 44.66
CA VAL A 160 22.36 -14.93 44.93
C VAL A 160 22.81 -16.36 45.24
N ALA A 161 23.72 -16.93 44.45
CA ALA A 161 24.25 -18.28 44.71
C ALA A 161 24.94 -18.37 46.08
N ALA A 162 25.69 -17.34 46.48
CA ALA A 162 26.33 -17.29 47.80
C ALA A 162 25.32 -17.19 48.95
N GLN A 163 24.24 -16.43 48.77
CA GLN A 163 23.13 -16.39 49.73
C GLN A 163 22.43 -17.75 49.83
N GLU A 164 22.18 -18.42 48.70
CA GLU A 164 21.58 -19.75 48.68
C GLU A 164 22.45 -20.81 49.39
N THR A 165 23.77 -20.76 49.23
CA THR A 165 24.69 -21.65 49.97
C THR A 165 24.71 -21.35 51.46
N ALA A 166 24.71 -20.07 51.86
CA ALA A 166 24.72 -19.70 53.27
C ALA A 166 23.41 -20.05 53.99
N LEU A 167 22.27 -19.97 53.29
CA LEU A 167 20.98 -20.46 53.78
C LEU A 167 20.95 -21.99 53.93
N ARG A 168 21.64 -22.71 53.04
CA ARG A 168 21.70 -24.18 53.07
C ARG A 168 22.59 -24.73 54.19
N ASP A 169 23.68 -24.04 54.52
CA ASP A 169 24.64 -24.48 55.54
C ASP A 169 24.27 -24.00 56.96
N GLY A 170 23.26 -23.13 57.10
CA GLY A 170 22.79 -22.58 58.38
C GLY A 170 21.63 -23.32 59.05
N ASP A 171 21.10 -24.37 58.42
CA ASP A 171 19.95 -25.19 58.89
C ASP A 171 20.37 -26.60 59.38
N GLU A 172 21.67 -26.85 59.64
CA GLU A 172 22.20 -28.05 60.35
C GLU A 172 22.71 -27.70 61.76
#